data_AF-W9DEI3-F1
#
_entry.id   AF-W9DEI3-F1
#
_cell.length_a   1.000
_cell.length_b   1.000
_cell.length_c   1.000
_cell.angle_alpha   90.00
_cell.angle_beta   90.00
_cell.angle_gamma   90.00
#
_symmetry.space_group_name_H-M   'P 1'
#
loop_
_entity.id
_entity.type
_entity.pdbx_description
1 polymer ?
#
loop_
_entity_poly.entity_id
_entity_poly.type
_entity_poly.pdbx_seq_one_letter_code
_entity_poly.pdbx_strand_id
1 'polypeptide(L)'
;MRVVAGVPVLFVGLLVSWLLARPDGPDTVALPATLALGVSVVVLGLGLLPTVDAEPASTWIGALAGVWVVATLISAWVRTADRSGKDVLDVSAADFGEVLTSGASEMVALVTGLLIVMWAVLDLLTAVEVPVLVVGALAAIGVLATAIAGHAGNDAFGPFLVGAHALAAAWWCGLLAAMVLSVRGRSGWACSLPVFSHRAPWAVGVIAVTGVVAALTEINGLSALVTTGYGRILLAKVVMLAALVGVAAWHRRRWVPAVERHRQTETASIRNAVVELMLMAVVLGLAAGLSATAP
;
A
#
# COMPACT_ATOMS: atom_id res chain seq x y z
N MET A 1 -1.60 -18.33 9.07
CA MET A 1 -1.99 -18.78 7.72
C MET A 1 -2.94 -17.84 6.95
N ARG A 2 -3.88 -17.09 7.57
CA ARG A 2 -4.92 -16.38 6.79
C ARG A 2 -4.51 -15.09 6.07
N VAL A 3 -3.47 -14.37 6.51
CA VAL A 3 -2.97 -13.14 5.84
C VAL A 3 -2.01 -13.44 4.68
N VAL A 4 -1.45 -14.65 4.62
CA VAL A 4 -0.66 -15.12 3.46
C VAL A 4 -1.48 -15.11 2.17
N ALA A 5 -2.82 -15.13 2.27
CA ALA A 5 -3.71 -15.01 1.11
C ALA A 5 -3.77 -13.59 0.50
N GLY A 6 -3.38 -12.52 1.21
CA GLY A 6 -3.43 -11.15 0.70
C GLY A 6 -2.34 -10.82 -0.31
N VAL A 7 -1.13 -11.36 -0.12
CA VAL A 7 0.03 -11.13 -1.00
C VAL A 7 -0.24 -11.66 -2.42
N PRO A 8 -0.73 -12.90 -2.63
CA PRO A 8 -1.11 -13.38 -3.97
C PRO A 8 -2.16 -12.51 -4.66
N VAL A 9 -3.14 -11.97 -3.92
CA VAL A 9 -4.24 -11.18 -4.51
C VAL A 9 -3.76 -9.80 -4.98
N LEU A 10 -2.77 -9.22 -4.32
CA LEU A 10 -2.12 -7.99 -4.78
C LEU A 10 -1.51 -8.19 -6.19
N PHE A 11 -0.85 -9.32 -6.42
CA PHE A 11 -0.29 -9.67 -7.73
C PHE A 11 -1.36 -9.99 -8.79
N VAL A 12 -2.57 -10.40 -8.41
CA VAL A 12 -3.69 -10.54 -9.35
C VAL A 12 -4.03 -9.18 -9.98
N GLY A 13 -4.07 -8.10 -9.19
CA GLY A 13 -4.29 -6.76 -9.72
C GLY A 13 -3.21 -6.34 -10.73
N LEU A 14 -1.94 -6.60 -10.40
CA LEU A 14 -0.82 -6.33 -11.30
C LEU A 14 -0.89 -7.16 -12.60
N LEU A 15 -1.26 -8.44 -12.50
CA LEU A 15 -1.44 -9.32 -13.65
C LEU A 15 -2.58 -8.86 -14.55
N VAL A 16 -3.69 -8.37 -13.97
CA VAL A 16 -4.76 -7.74 -14.75
C VAL A 16 -4.25 -6.50 -15.47
N SER A 17 -3.39 -5.68 -14.86
CA SER A 17 -2.78 -4.54 -15.54
C SER A 17 -1.96 -4.96 -16.76
N TRP A 18 -1.14 -6.01 -16.63
CA TRP A 18 -0.40 -6.60 -17.77
C TRP A 18 -1.30 -7.07 -18.90
N LEU A 19 -2.46 -7.66 -18.59
CA LEU A 19 -3.42 -8.09 -19.60
C LEU A 19 -4.10 -6.91 -20.29
N LEU A 20 -4.45 -5.87 -19.52
CA LEU A 20 -5.15 -4.69 -20.01
C LEU A 20 -4.24 -3.73 -20.79
N ALA A 21 -2.93 -3.68 -20.50
CA ALA A 21 -2.01 -2.77 -21.16
C ALA A 21 -1.32 -3.34 -22.41
N ARG A 22 -1.62 -4.58 -22.84
CA ARG A 22 -0.97 -5.15 -24.03
C ARG A 22 -1.11 -4.24 -25.27
N PRO A 23 -0.02 -4.03 -26.05
CA PRO A 23 1.32 -4.63 -25.90
C PRO A 23 2.26 -3.90 -24.91
N ASP A 24 1.92 -2.67 -24.50
CA ASP A 24 2.73 -1.74 -23.69
C ASP A 24 2.69 -2.06 -22.18
N GLY A 25 2.74 -3.35 -21.82
CA GLY A 25 2.54 -3.83 -20.45
C GLY A 25 3.45 -3.15 -19.41
N PRO A 26 3.08 -3.18 -18.12
CA PRO A 26 3.87 -2.55 -17.06
C PRO A 26 5.33 -3.04 -17.06
N ASP A 27 6.28 -2.15 -16.77
CA ASP A 27 7.71 -2.51 -16.75
C ASP A 27 8.04 -3.63 -15.74
N THR A 28 9.18 -4.32 -15.94
CA THR A 28 9.65 -5.43 -15.10
C THR A 28 9.88 -5.06 -13.63
N VAL A 29 10.16 -3.79 -13.35
CA VAL A 29 10.26 -3.23 -11.98
C VAL A 29 8.94 -3.32 -11.22
N ALA A 30 7.80 -3.47 -11.90
CA ALA A 30 6.49 -3.46 -11.26
C ALA A 30 6.30 -4.61 -10.25
N LEU A 31 6.97 -5.76 -10.44
CA LEU A 31 6.87 -6.90 -9.52
C LEU A 31 7.44 -6.61 -8.12
N PRO A 32 8.74 -6.31 -7.97
CA PRO A 32 9.31 -6.02 -6.64
C PRO A 32 8.74 -4.72 -6.04
N ALA A 33 8.41 -3.73 -6.87
CA ALA A 33 7.78 -2.49 -6.41
C ALA A 33 6.38 -2.73 -5.83
N THR A 34 5.60 -3.63 -6.44
CA THR A 34 4.27 -4.02 -5.91
C THR A 34 4.39 -4.69 -4.55
N LEU A 35 5.40 -5.56 -4.35
CA LEU A 35 5.64 -6.16 -3.04
C LEU A 35 6.03 -5.11 -1.99
N ALA A 36 6.96 -4.22 -2.34
CA ALA A 36 7.39 -3.13 -1.45
C ALA A 36 6.21 -2.22 -1.05
N LEU A 37 5.34 -1.88 -2.02
CA LEU A 37 4.12 -1.12 -1.78
C LEU A 37 3.18 -1.86 -0.82
N GLY A 38 2.86 -3.13 -1.10
CA GLY A 38 1.95 -3.90 -0.28
C GLY A 38 2.43 -4.03 1.16
N VAL A 39 3.72 -4.32 1.36
CA VAL A 39 4.30 -4.52 2.69
C VAL A 39 4.43 -3.20 3.45
N SER A 40 4.88 -2.12 2.80
CA SER A 40 4.97 -0.79 3.45
C SER A 40 3.61 -0.28 3.93
N VAL A 41 2.55 -0.52 3.16
CA VAL A 41 1.16 -0.22 3.56
C VAL A 41 0.77 -0.97 4.84
N VAL A 42 1.10 -2.27 4.95
CA VAL A 42 0.81 -3.05 6.17
C VAL A 42 1.65 -2.59 7.36
N VAL A 43 2.93 -2.27 7.16
CA VAL A 43 3.83 -1.74 8.21
C VAL A 43 3.30 -0.41 8.75
N LEU A 44 2.86 0.49 7.86
CA LEU A 44 2.20 1.74 8.24
C LEU A 44 0.95 1.46 9.08
N GLY A 45 0.11 0.51 8.65
CA GLY A 45 -1.06 0.07 9.40
C GLY A 45 -0.74 -0.42 10.81
N LEU A 46 0.29 -1.26 10.95
CA LEU A 46 0.74 -1.77 12.24
C LEU A 46 1.21 -0.64 13.15
N GLY A 47 1.97 0.32 12.61
CA GLY A 47 2.42 1.51 13.34
C GLY A 47 1.28 2.44 13.81
N LEU A 48 0.11 2.37 13.17
CA LEU A 48 -1.06 3.18 13.48
C LEU A 48 -2.16 2.44 14.25
N LEU A 49 -1.96 1.17 14.61
CA LEU A 49 -2.93 0.40 15.40
C LEU A 49 -3.34 1.05 16.73
N PRO A 50 -2.47 1.76 17.47
CA PRO A 50 -2.90 2.44 18.70
C PRO A 50 -4.01 3.47 18.47
N THR A 51 -4.15 3.98 17.24
CA THR A 51 -5.22 4.94 16.90
C THR A 51 -6.61 4.31 16.89
N VAL A 52 -6.71 2.97 16.93
CA VAL A 52 -7.94 2.18 16.99
C VAL A 52 -7.95 1.23 18.19
N ASP A 53 -7.29 1.61 19.28
CA ASP A 53 -7.28 0.87 20.55
C ASP A 53 -6.80 -0.59 20.41
N ALA A 54 -5.78 -0.79 19.59
CA ALA A 54 -5.13 -2.08 19.38
C ALA A 54 -3.61 -1.95 19.37
N GLU A 55 -2.91 -3.02 19.70
CA GLU A 55 -1.45 -3.05 19.71
C GLU A 55 -0.92 -4.12 18.74
N PRO A 56 0.11 -3.81 17.94
CA PRO A 56 0.78 -4.79 17.09
C PRO A 56 1.72 -5.68 17.91
N ALA A 57 2.01 -6.87 17.40
CA ALA A 57 3.19 -7.61 17.84
C ALA A 57 4.44 -7.08 17.10
N SER A 58 5.48 -6.73 17.85
CA SER A 58 6.74 -6.20 17.31
C SER A 58 7.45 -7.17 16.36
N THR A 59 7.22 -8.47 16.52
CA THR A 59 7.72 -9.50 15.59
C THR A 59 7.13 -9.37 14.19
N TRP A 60 5.83 -9.02 14.06
CA TRP A 60 5.22 -8.75 12.75
C TRP A 60 5.78 -7.47 12.12
N ILE A 61 5.99 -6.43 12.91
CA ILE A 61 6.61 -5.18 12.44
C ILE A 61 8.01 -5.45 11.90
N GLY A 62 8.87 -6.10 12.68
CA GLY A 62 10.25 -6.39 12.28
C GLY A 62 10.32 -7.29 11.04
N ALA A 63 9.52 -8.36 10.98
CA ALA A 63 9.49 -9.26 9.83
C ALA A 63 9.03 -8.55 8.55
N LEU A 64 7.94 -7.78 8.60
CA LEU A 64 7.43 -7.06 7.43
C LEU A 64 8.34 -5.90 7.04
N ALA A 65 8.93 -5.17 7.99
CA ALA A 65 9.92 -4.15 7.68
C ALA A 65 11.17 -4.75 7.00
N GLY A 66 11.61 -5.93 7.43
CA GLY A 66 12.68 -6.68 6.76
C GLY A 66 12.31 -7.06 5.32
N VAL A 67 11.09 -7.57 5.09
CA VAL A 67 10.59 -7.86 3.74
C VAL A 67 10.52 -6.58 2.90
N TRP A 68 10.07 -5.46 3.47
CA TRP A 68 10.03 -4.18 2.77
C TRP A 68 11.42 -3.70 2.37
N VAL A 69 12.42 -3.78 3.26
CA VAL A 69 13.82 -3.45 2.96
C VAL A 69 14.34 -4.30 1.80
N VAL A 70 14.15 -5.62 1.86
CA VAL A 70 14.60 -6.54 0.80
C VAL A 70 13.89 -6.25 -0.52
N ALA A 71 12.57 -6.05 -0.51
CA ALA A 71 11.80 -5.73 -1.71
C ALA A 71 12.23 -4.37 -2.32
N THR A 72 12.57 -3.39 -1.49
CA THR A 72 13.08 -2.08 -1.93
C THR A 72 14.45 -2.21 -2.56
N LEU A 73 15.36 -3.00 -1.98
CA LEU A 73 16.68 -3.28 -2.56
C LEU A 73 16.57 -4.00 -3.91
N ILE A 74 15.70 -5.01 -4.01
CA ILE A 74 15.45 -5.71 -5.28
C ILE A 74 14.86 -4.75 -6.30
N SER A 75 13.92 -3.88 -5.91
CA SER A 75 13.32 -2.88 -6.81
C SER A 75 14.37 -1.91 -7.34
N ALA A 76 15.24 -1.39 -6.46
CA ALA A 76 16.34 -0.51 -6.85
C ALA A 76 17.31 -1.22 -7.81
N TRP A 77 17.63 -2.50 -7.55
CA TRP A 77 18.53 -3.29 -8.40
C TRP A 77 17.97 -3.50 -9.80
N VAL A 78 16.69 -3.91 -9.92
CA VAL A 78 16.04 -4.07 -11.23
C VAL A 78 15.95 -2.72 -11.94
N ARG A 79 15.66 -1.63 -11.23
CA ARG A 79 15.66 -0.28 -11.82
C ARG A 79 17.05 0.13 -12.33
N THR A 80 18.13 -0.27 -11.66
CA THR A 80 19.50 -0.06 -12.16
C THR A 80 19.73 -0.79 -13.47
N ALA A 81 19.26 -2.04 -13.59
CA ALA A 81 19.35 -2.82 -14.81
C ALA A 81 18.66 -2.09 -15.98
N ASP A 82 17.41 -1.67 -15.76
CA ASP A 82 16.59 -0.97 -16.76
C ASP A 82 17.24 0.36 -17.18
N ARG A 83 17.73 1.17 -16.22
CA ARG A 83 18.41 2.44 -16.51
C ARG A 83 19.73 2.27 -17.26
N SER A 84 20.44 1.18 -16.99
CA SER A 84 21.74 0.89 -17.61
C SER A 84 21.62 0.16 -18.94
N GLY A 85 20.41 -0.27 -19.32
CA GLY A 85 20.18 -1.13 -20.49
C GLY A 85 20.88 -2.49 -20.40
N LYS A 86 21.10 -2.99 -19.18
CA LYS A 86 21.79 -4.27 -18.91
C LYS A 86 20.77 -5.31 -18.44
N ASP A 87 21.08 -6.58 -18.64
CA ASP A 87 20.36 -7.65 -17.96
C ASP A 87 20.55 -7.56 -16.44
N VAL A 88 19.54 -8.01 -15.68
CA VAL A 88 19.53 -7.93 -14.20
C VAL A 88 20.74 -8.63 -13.57
N LEU A 89 21.30 -9.64 -14.24
CA LEU A 89 22.47 -10.40 -13.78
C LEU A 89 23.81 -9.74 -14.13
N ASP A 90 23.81 -8.78 -15.06
CA ASP A 90 25.02 -8.09 -15.55
C ASP A 90 25.25 -6.73 -14.89
N VAL A 91 24.36 -6.33 -13.96
CA VAL A 91 24.49 -5.10 -13.18
C VAL A 91 25.65 -5.24 -12.18
N SER A 92 26.54 -4.24 -12.16
CA SER A 92 27.63 -4.20 -11.20
C SER A 92 27.23 -3.48 -9.90
N ALA A 93 27.97 -3.73 -8.81
CA ALA A 93 27.76 -3.02 -7.55
C ALA A 93 28.02 -1.50 -7.67
N ALA A 94 28.87 -1.07 -8.62
CA ALA A 94 29.13 0.33 -8.88
C ALA A 94 27.90 1.00 -9.53
N ASP A 95 27.31 0.38 -10.54
CA ASP A 95 26.08 0.87 -11.20
C ASP A 95 24.94 1.00 -10.17
N PHE A 96 24.83 0.01 -9.27
CA PHE A 96 23.84 0.03 -8.20
C PHE A 96 24.08 1.15 -7.20
N GLY A 97 25.34 1.37 -6.79
CA GLY A 97 25.70 2.45 -5.87
C GLY A 97 25.39 3.85 -6.43
N GLU A 98 25.59 4.06 -7.74
CA GLU A 98 25.25 5.31 -8.41
C GLU A 98 23.73 5.55 -8.47
N VAL A 99 22.97 4.51 -8.80
CA VAL A 99 21.50 4.59 -8.81
C VAL A 99 20.92 4.79 -7.41
N LEU A 100 21.46 4.12 -6.40
CA LEU A 100 21.00 4.25 -5.02
C LEU A 100 21.30 5.65 -4.46
N THR A 101 22.46 6.23 -4.79
CA THR A 101 22.84 7.58 -4.33
C THR A 101 22.11 8.69 -5.10
N SER A 102 21.73 8.46 -6.35
CA SER A 102 20.88 9.37 -7.13
C SER A 102 19.37 9.19 -6.85
N GLY A 103 18.95 8.02 -6.39
CA GLY A 103 17.55 7.67 -6.08
C GLY A 103 17.10 8.12 -4.69
N ALA A 104 16.83 9.41 -4.52
CA ALA A 104 16.46 9.99 -3.22
C ALA A 104 15.26 9.28 -2.54
N SER A 105 14.24 8.87 -3.30
CA SER A 105 13.04 8.23 -2.75
C SER A 105 13.26 6.80 -2.27
N GLU A 106 14.03 5.99 -3.03
CA GLU A 106 14.37 4.62 -2.67
C GLU A 106 15.29 4.59 -1.44
N MET A 107 16.23 5.53 -1.36
CA MET A 107 17.07 5.72 -0.18
C MET A 107 16.22 6.06 1.05
N VAL A 108 15.24 6.95 0.94
CA VAL A 108 14.34 7.29 2.07
C VAL A 108 13.51 6.08 2.49
N ALA A 109 12.96 5.31 1.55
CA ALA A 109 12.22 4.08 1.85
C ALA A 109 13.12 3.03 2.53
N LEU A 110 14.36 2.87 2.07
CA LEU A 110 15.34 1.95 2.65
C LEU A 110 15.72 2.35 4.08
N VAL A 111 16.05 3.63 4.30
CA VAL A 111 16.43 4.16 5.62
C VAL A 111 15.27 4.03 6.60
N THR A 112 14.06 4.42 6.22
CA THR A 112 12.88 4.29 7.09
C THR A 112 12.57 2.83 7.41
N GLY A 113 12.68 1.92 6.43
CA GLY A 113 12.54 0.48 6.65
C GLY A 113 13.58 -0.08 7.64
N LEU A 114 14.86 0.29 7.49
CA LEU A 114 15.94 -0.13 8.40
C LEU A 114 15.75 0.43 9.81
N LEU A 115 15.31 1.68 9.95
CA LEU A 115 14.99 2.28 11.25
C LEU A 115 13.83 1.55 11.94
N ILE A 116 12.83 1.07 11.19
CA ILE A 116 11.73 0.27 11.74
C ILE A 116 12.21 -1.13 12.15
N VAL A 117 13.11 -1.75 11.38
CA VAL A 117 13.76 -3.02 11.79
C VAL A 117 14.54 -2.81 13.08
N MET A 118 15.32 -1.73 13.18
CA MET A 118 16.07 -1.37 14.38
C MET A 118 15.13 -1.13 15.55
N TRP A 119 14.02 -0.41 15.35
CA TRP A 119 12.98 -0.22 16.36
C TRP A 119 12.45 -1.57 16.87
N ALA A 120 12.11 -2.50 15.98
CA ALA A 120 11.60 -3.82 16.37
C ALA A 120 12.65 -4.65 17.14
N VAL A 121 13.93 -4.55 16.76
CA VAL A 121 15.02 -5.21 17.48
C VAL A 121 15.20 -4.62 18.88
N LEU A 122 15.17 -3.29 19.02
CA LEU A 122 15.26 -2.62 20.31
C LEU A 122 14.10 -3.00 21.23
N ASP A 123 12.87 -3.00 20.71
CA ASP A 123 11.67 -3.38 21.45
C ASP A 123 11.70 -4.86 21.90
N LEU A 124 12.23 -5.75 21.07
CA LEU A 124 12.31 -7.19 21.40
C LEU A 124 13.48 -7.57 22.31
N LEU A 125 14.58 -6.82 22.30
CA LEU A 125 15.83 -7.20 22.98
C LEU A 125 16.17 -6.31 24.19
N THR A 126 15.48 -5.18 24.36
CA THR A 126 15.79 -4.21 25.42
C THR A 126 14.54 -3.80 26.19
N ALA A 127 14.72 -3.05 27.28
CA ALA A 127 13.61 -2.46 28.05
C ALA A 127 13.29 -1.01 27.61
N VAL A 128 13.79 -0.58 26.45
CA VAL A 128 13.55 0.79 25.96
C VAL A 128 12.18 0.87 25.34
N GLU A 129 11.28 1.64 25.97
CA GLU A 129 9.92 1.86 25.48
C GLU A 129 9.91 3.00 24.46
N VAL A 130 9.92 2.65 23.16
CA VAL A 130 9.72 3.62 22.08
C VAL A 130 8.29 3.46 21.54
N PRO A 131 7.45 4.52 21.52
CA PRO A 131 6.07 4.41 21.05
C PRO A 131 5.98 3.86 19.62
N VAL A 132 5.09 2.89 19.41
CA VAL A 132 4.91 2.27 18.08
C VAL A 132 4.38 3.24 17.02
N LEU A 133 3.82 4.39 17.42
CA LEU A 133 3.48 5.48 16.50
C LEU A 133 4.70 6.01 15.73
N VAL A 134 5.91 5.87 16.26
CA VAL A 134 7.15 6.19 15.53
C VAL A 134 7.29 5.30 14.28
N VAL A 135 6.91 4.02 14.35
CA VAL A 135 6.87 3.12 13.20
C VAL A 135 5.88 3.63 12.16
N GLY A 136 4.70 4.06 12.59
CA GLY A 136 3.68 4.64 11.70
C GLY A 136 4.19 5.88 10.97
N ALA A 137 4.89 6.77 11.68
CA ALA A 137 5.49 7.98 11.11
C ALA A 137 6.60 7.65 10.11
N LEU A 138 7.52 6.75 10.44
CA LEU A 138 8.60 6.33 9.54
C LEU A 138 8.05 5.66 8.29
N ALA A 139 7.06 4.77 8.42
CA ALA A 139 6.42 4.12 7.29
C ALA A 139 5.69 5.13 6.40
N ALA A 140 5.01 6.12 6.99
CA ALA A 140 4.38 7.21 6.25
C ALA A 140 5.41 8.03 5.45
N ILE A 141 6.58 8.33 6.02
CA ILE A 141 7.67 9.01 5.30
C ILE A 141 8.15 8.19 4.11
N GLY A 142 8.40 6.89 4.28
CA GLY A 142 8.84 6.01 3.19
C GLY A 142 7.80 5.87 2.07
N VAL A 143 6.51 5.69 2.43
CA VAL A 143 5.40 5.65 1.48
C VAL A 143 5.28 6.97 0.72
N LEU A 144 5.33 8.10 1.43
CA LEU A 144 5.25 9.44 0.84
C LEU A 144 6.39 9.68 -0.14
N ALA A 145 7.64 9.40 0.26
CA ALA A 145 8.82 9.59 -0.57
C ALA A 145 8.74 8.77 -1.87
N THR A 146 8.25 7.53 -1.77
CA THR A 146 8.08 6.65 -2.94
C THR A 146 6.99 7.18 -3.88
N ALA A 147 5.85 7.62 -3.33
CA ALA A 147 4.71 8.10 -4.11
C ALA A 147 5.01 9.39 -4.89
N ILE A 148 5.72 10.34 -4.28
CA ILE A 148 6.00 11.64 -4.91
C ILE A 148 7.15 11.57 -5.92
N ALA A 149 7.97 10.51 -5.90
CA ALA A 149 9.17 10.39 -6.73
C ALA A 149 8.90 10.56 -8.24
N GLY A 150 7.77 10.05 -8.73
CA GLY A 150 7.38 10.15 -10.15
C GLY A 150 6.79 11.50 -10.57
N HIS A 151 6.49 12.39 -9.61
CA HIS A 151 5.83 13.69 -9.85
C HIS A 151 6.70 14.87 -9.41
N ALA A 152 7.94 14.60 -8.99
CA ALA A 152 8.90 15.61 -8.58
C ALA A 152 9.42 16.37 -9.81
N GLY A 153 8.75 17.47 -10.19
CA GLY A 153 9.28 18.39 -11.22
C GLY A 153 8.24 19.11 -12.08
N ASN A 154 6.96 18.70 -12.09
CA ASN A 154 5.98 19.23 -13.04
C ASN A 154 5.16 20.42 -12.52
N ASP A 155 4.89 20.50 -11.22
CA ASP A 155 4.28 21.64 -10.52
C ASP A 155 4.37 21.45 -8.97
N ALA A 156 3.99 22.46 -8.19
CA ALA A 156 4.01 22.38 -6.72
C ALA A 156 2.86 21.53 -6.14
N PHE A 157 1.82 21.23 -6.92
CA PHE A 157 0.58 20.65 -6.42
C PHE A 157 0.47 19.14 -6.66
N GLY A 158 1.06 18.62 -7.74
CA GLY A 158 1.09 17.19 -8.07
C GLY A 158 1.65 16.31 -6.94
N PRO A 159 2.85 16.58 -6.40
CA PRO A 159 3.41 15.82 -5.29
C PRO A 159 2.50 15.81 -4.04
N PHE A 160 1.83 16.92 -3.75
CA PHE A 160 0.91 17.00 -2.61
C PHE A 160 -0.30 16.09 -2.80
N LEU A 161 -0.95 16.14 -3.97
CA LEU A 161 -2.11 15.30 -4.28
C LEU A 161 -1.77 13.81 -4.25
N VAL A 162 -0.65 13.43 -4.88
CA VAL A 162 -0.20 12.03 -4.95
C VAL A 162 0.21 11.53 -3.56
N GLY A 163 0.90 12.35 -2.79
CA GLY A 163 1.24 12.04 -1.40
C GLY A 163 0.01 11.85 -0.52
N ALA A 164 -0.98 12.75 -0.62
CA ALA A 164 -2.24 12.62 0.10
C ALA A 164 -3.03 11.37 -0.31
N HIS A 165 -3.08 11.07 -1.60
CA HIS A 165 -3.70 9.85 -2.13
C HIS A 165 -3.04 8.59 -1.54
N ALA A 166 -1.70 8.52 -1.61
CA ALA A 166 -0.93 7.37 -1.15
C ALA A 166 -1.08 7.15 0.36
N LEU A 167 -0.98 8.21 1.17
CA LEU A 167 -1.14 8.10 2.62
C LEU A 167 -2.58 7.73 3.03
N ALA A 168 -3.59 8.28 2.36
CA ALA A 168 -4.98 7.91 2.62
C ALA A 168 -5.25 6.44 2.26
N ALA A 169 -4.75 5.98 1.11
CA ALA A 169 -4.85 4.58 0.68
C ALA A 169 -4.08 3.64 1.63
N ALA A 170 -2.87 4.02 2.03
CA ALA A 170 -2.04 3.25 2.94
C ALA A 170 -2.66 3.16 4.34
N TRP A 171 -3.19 4.27 4.85
CA TRP A 171 -3.92 4.27 6.12
C TRP A 171 -5.15 3.35 6.06
N TRP A 172 -5.96 3.46 5.01
CA TRP A 172 -7.21 2.70 4.91
C TRP A 172 -6.96 1.19 4.76
N CYS A 173 -6.09 0.81 3.82
CA CYS A 173 -5.80 -0.60 3.53
C CYS A 173 -4.90 -1.22 4.60
N GLY A 174 -3.87 -0.48 5.01
CA GLY A 174 -2.87 -0.92 5.98
C GLY A 174 -3.47 -1.15 7.35
N LEU A 175 -4.27 -0.21 7.85
CA LEU A 175 -4.84 -0.33 9.19
C LEU A 175 -5.82 -1.50 9.29
N LEU A 176 -6.63 -1.76 8.25
CA LEU A 176 -7.49 -2.95 8.22
C LEU A 176 -6.67 -4.25 8.18
N ALA A 177 -5.58 -4.29 7.41
CA ALA A 177 -4.67 -5.44 7.35
C ALA A 177 -4.01 -5.70 8.71
N ALA A 178 -3.55 -4.64 9.36
CA ALA A 178 -2.98 -4.67 10.69
C ALA A 178 -4.00 -5.16 11.74
N MET A 179 -5.26 -4.73 11.63
CA MET A 179 -6.33 -5.22 12.52
C MET A 179 -6.55 -6.72 12.35
N VAL A 180 -6.52 -7.26 11.13
CA VAL A 180 -6.63 -8.71 10.89
C VAL A 180 -5.46 -9.49 11.51
N LEU A 181 -4.26 -8.89 11.56
CA LEU A 181 -3.07 -9.49 12.15
C LEU A 181 -3.08 -9.46 13.68
N SER A 182 -3.59 -8.38 14.27
CA SER A 182 -3.35 -8.06 15.69
C SER A 182 -4.60 -8.13 16.55
N VAL A 183 -5.79 -7.78 16.04
CA VAL A 183 -7.01 -7.72 16.84
C VAL A 183 -7.56 -9.13 17.08
N ARG A 184 -7.67 -9.49 18.36
CA ARG A 184 -8.15 -10.80 18.82
C ARG A 184 -9.44 -10.67 19.61
N GLY A 185 -10.25 -11.73 19.55
CA GLY A 185 -11.47 -11.84 20.32
C GLY A 185 -12.59 -10.90 19.90
N ARG A 186 -13.79 -11.25 20.35
CA ARG A 186 -15.04 -10.52 20.09
C ARG A 186 -15.02 -9.10 20.65
N SER A 187 -14.35 -8.88 21.78
CA SER A 187 -14.20 -7.57 22.42
C SER A 187 -13.23 -6.65 21.68
N GLY A 188 -12.08 -7.16 21.25
CA GLY A 188 -11.09 -6.39 20.50
C GLY A 188 -11.69 -5.81 19.22
N TRP A 189 -12.38 -6.65 18.44
CA TRP A 189 -13.07 -6.17 17.23
C TRP A 189 -14.19 -5.16 17.53
N ALA A 190 -14.89 -5.30 18.66
CA ALA A 190 -15.91 -4.34 19.09
C ALA A 190 -15.34 -2.98 19.52
N CYS A 191 -14.08 -2.93 19.94
CA CYS A 191 -13.39 -1.70 20.28
C CYS A 191 -12.81 -1.02 19.02
N SER A 192 -12.05 -1.75 18.22
CA SER A 192 -11.28 -1.16 17.11
C SER A 192 -12.09 -0.89 15.84
N LEU A 193 -13.01 -1.79 15.46
CA LEU A 193 -13.72 -1.69 14.18
C LEU A 193 -14.62 -0.43 14.06
N PRO A 194 -15.38 -0.03 15.09
CA PRO A 194 -16.16 1.20 15.02
C PRO A 194 -15.30 2.43 14.80
N VAL A 195 -14.14 2.52 15.48
CA VAL A 195 -13.19 3.64 15.35
C VAL A 195 -12.63 3.71 13.94
N PHE A 196 -12.17 2.58 13.39
CA PHE A 196 -11.72 2.48 12.00
C PHE A 196 -12.83 2.90 11.01
N SER A 197 -14.02 2.32 11.15
CA SER A 197 -15.13 2.55 10.21
C SER A 197 -15.71 3.97 10.29
N HIS A 198 -15.58 4.64 11.43
CA HIS A 198 -15.94 6.05 11.56
C HIS A 198 -15.02 6.97 10.74
N ARG A 199 -13.72 6.66 10.68
CA ARG A 199 -12.71 7.46 9.98
C ARG A 199 -12.55 7.09 8.50
N ALA A 200 -12.85 5.85 8.12
CA ALA A 200 -12.71 5.35 6.74
C ALA A 200 -13.33 6.24 5.64
N PRO A 201 -14.52 6.86 5.81
CA PRO A 201 -15.10 7.72 4.78
C PRO A 201 -14.22 8.93 4.41
N TRP A 202 -13.43 9.47 5.34
CA TRP A 202 -12.53 10.58 5.06
C TRP A 202 -11.37 10.16 4.17
N ALA A 203 -10.76 8.99 4.44
CA ALA A 203 -9.72 8.43 3.59
C ALA A 203 -10.26 8.14 2.19
N VAL A 204 -11.44 7.53 2.08
CA VAL A 204 -12.12 7.28 0.80
C VAL A 204 -12.37 8.59 0.04
N GLY A 205 -12.81 9.65 0.73
CA GLY A 205 -13.02 10.97 0.14
C GLY A 205 -11.73 11.56 -0.44
N VAL A 206 -10.62 11.52 0.31
CA VAL A 206 -9.31 11.99 -0.16
C VAL A 206 -8.87 11.19 -1.39
N ILE A 207 -8.95 9.86 -1.35
CA ILE A 207 -8.58 8.97 -2.46
C ILE A 207 -9.40 9.28 -3.71
N ALA A 208 -10.71 9.47 -3.55
CA ALA A 208 -11.61 9.77 -4.67
C ALA A 208 -11.30 11.12 -5.31
N VAL A 209 -11.16 12.19 -4.51
CA VAL A 209 -10.88 13.54 -5.03
C VAL A 209 -9.52 13.59 -5.72
N THR A 210 -8.47 13.13 -5.05
CA THR A 210 -7.11 13.12 -5.61
C THR A 210 -7.02 12.23 -6.86
N GLY A 211 -7.70 11.09 -6.87
CA GLY A 211 -7.74 10.18 -8.02
C GLY A 211 -8.48 10.76 -9.23
N VAL A 212 -9.58 11.50 -9.00
CA VAL A 212 -10.29 12.21 -10.07
C VAL A 212 -9.41 13.31 -10.67
N VAL A 213 -8.75 14.11 -9.82
CA VAL A 213 -7.84 15.16 -10.31
C VAL A 213 -6.71 14.56 -11.15
N ALA A 214 -6.05 13.51 -10.66
CA ALA A 214 -4.99 12.82 -11.40
C ALA A 214 -5.48 12.23 -12.74
N ALA A 215 -6.68 11.62 -12.76
CA ALA A 215 -7.25 11.09 -13.99
C ALA A 215 -7.55 12.19 -15.03
N LEU A 216 -7.98 13.37 -14.59
CA LEU A 216 -8.26 14.51 -15.47
C LEU A 216 -6.98 15.16 -16.01
N THR A 217 -5.86 15.08 -15.29
CA THR A 217 -4.58 15.63 -15.73
C THR A 217 -3.82 14.70 -16.68
N GLU A 218 -3.96 13.39 -16.51
CA GLU A 218 -3.19 12.39 -17.26
C GLU A 218 -3.87 11.93 -18.56
N ILE A 219 -5.21 12.00 -18.66
CA ILE A 219 -5.93 11.48 -19.84
C ILE A 219 -6.22 12.58 -20.86
N ASN A 220 -5.66 12.43 -22.06
CA ASN A 220 -5.94 13.29 -23.21
C ASN A 220 -7.22 12.88 -23.95
N GLY A 221 -8.38 13.04 -23.29
CA GLY A 221 -9.71 12.84 -23.89
C GLY A 221 -10.36 11.47 -23.64
N LEU A 222 -11.69 11.43 -23.72
CA LEU A 222 -12.50 10.26 -23.34
C LEU A 222 -12.23 9.00 -24.18
N SER A 223 -11.76 9.14 -25.42
CA SER A 223 -11.40 8.00 -26.26
C SER A 223 -10.19 7.24 -25.69
N ALA A 224 -9.23 7.95 -25.11
CA ALA A 224 -8.02 7.35 -24.54
C ALA A 224 -8.34 6.36 -23.41
N LEU A 225 -9.45 6.53 -22.69
CA LEU A 225 -9.90 5.59 -21.66
C LEU A 225 -10.09 4.15 -22.15
N VAL A 226 -10.43 3.96 -23.44
CA VAL A 226 -10.69 2.63 -24.00
C VAL A 226 -9.67 2.23 -25.05
N THR A 227 -8.96 3.19 -25.64
CA THR A 227 -7.97 2.92 -26.69
C THR A 227 -6.54 2.73 -26.16
N THR A 228 -6.18 3.28 -24.98
CA THR A 228 -4.83 3.14 -24.43
C THR A 228 -4.75 2.05 -23.35
N GLY A 229 -3.56 1.51 -23.11
CA GLY A 229 -3.31 0.59 -22.00
C GLY A 229 -3.58 1.24 -20.64
N TYR A 230 -3.07 2.45 -20.46
CA TYR A 230 -3.29 3.28 -19.27
C TYR A 230 -4.78 3.50 -18.97
N GLY A 231 -5.54 3.95 -19.97
CA GLY A 231 -6.98 4.21 -19.84
C GLY A 231 -7.77 2.98 -19.40
N ARG A 232 -7.47 1.81 -19.98
CA ARG A 232 -8.12 0.53 -19.64
C ARG A 232 -7.82 0.11 -18.20
N ILE A 233 -6.57 0.25 -17.74
CA ILE A 233 -6.19 -0.03 -16.34
C ILE A 233 -6.90 0.92 -15.38
N LEU A 234 -6.93 2.21 -15.71
CA LEU A 234 -7.60 3.22 -14.89
C LEU A 234 -9.09 2.93 -14.78
N LEU A 235 -9.77 2.57 -15.87
CA LEU A 235 -11.18 2.18 -15.85
C LEU A 235 -11.42 0.98 -14.94
N ALA A 236 -10.56 -0.06 -15.03
CA ALA A 236 -10.63 -1.21 -14.15
C ALA A 236 -10.43 -0.81 -12.67
N LYS A 237 -9.49 0.09 -12.38
CA LYS A 237 -9.24 0.64 -11.03
C LYS A 237 -10.48 1.38 -10.51
N VAL A 238 -11.13 2.20 -11.32
CA VAL A 238 -12.35 2.94 -10.95
C VAL A 238 -13.51 1.98 -10.66
N VAL A 239 -13.75 1.00 -11.53
CA VAL A 239 -14.81 -0.01 -11.33
C VAL A 239 -14.56 -0.81 -10.05
N MET A 240 -13.32 -1.26 -9.82
CA MET A 240 -12.98 -2.03 -8.63
C MET A 240 -13.05 -1.19 -7.36
N LEU A 241 -12.64 0.09 -7.41
CA LEU A 241 -12.78 1.02 -6.29
C LEU A 241 -14.26 1.28 -5.97
N ALA A 242 -15.12 1.43 -6.98
CA ALA A 242 -16.57 1.59 -6.78
C ALA A 242 -17.18 0.35 -6.12
N ALA A 243 -16.79 -0.86 -6.56
CA ALA A 243 -17.21 -2.11 -5.94
C ALA A 243 -16.73 -2.21 -4.47
N LEU A 244 -15.47 -1.88 -4.21
CA LEU A 244 -14.90 -1.84 -2.86
C LEU A 244 -15.65 -0.87 -1.94
N VAL A 245 -15.94 0.36 -2.40
CA VAL A 245 -16.71 1.34 -1.63
C VAL A 245 -18.14 0.84 -1.37
N GLY A 246 -18.76 0.18 -2.36
CA GLY A 246 -20.07 -0.45 -2.18
C GLY A 246 -20.08 -1.53 -1.10
N VAL A 247 -19.08 -2.42 -1.10
CA VAL A 247 -18.89 -3.44 -0.05
C VAL A 247 -18.63 -2.80 1.31
N ALA A 248 -17.72 -1.82 1.39
CA ALA A 248 -17.41 -1.11 2.62
C ALA A 248 -18.66 -0.39 3.20
N ALA A 249 -19.48 0.22 2.34
CA ALA A 249 -20.74 0.84 2.75
C ALA A 249 -21.75 -0.19 3.27
N TRP A 250 -21.84 -1.35 2.64
CA TRP A 250 -22.69 -2.45 3.11
C TRP A 250 -22.21 -3.01 4.46
N HIS A 251 -20.91 -3.23 4.61
CA HIS A 251 -20.26 -3.64 5.84
C HIS A 251 -20.45 -2.62 6.97
N ARG A 252 -20.32 -1.32 6.69
CA ARG A 252 -20.61 -0.26 7.66
C ARG A 252 -22.06 -0.31 8.18
N ARG A 253 -23.03 -0.69 7.34
CA ARG A 253 -24.45 -0.80 7.73
C ARG A 253 -24.81 -2.09 8.45
N ARG A 254 -24.09 -3.19 8.19
CA ARG A 254 -24.47 -4.54 8.67
C ARG A 254 -23.45 -5.14 9.64
N TRP A 255 -22.17 -5.11 9.28
CA TRP A 255 -21.09 -5.71 10.05
C TRP A 255 -20.75 -4.89 11.29
N VAL A 256 -20.53 -3.57 11.15
CA VAL A 256 -20.13 -2.70 12.27
C VAL A 256 -21.17 -2.71 13.41
N PRO A 257 -22.48 -2.51 13.18
CA PRO A 257 -23.45 -2.52 14.27
C PRO A 257 -23.64 -3.92 14.90
N ALA A 258 -23.33 -4.98 14.16
CA ALA A 258 -23.34 -6.33 14.71
C ALA A 258 -22.13 -6.56 15.61
N VAL A 259 -20.96 -6.05 15.25
CA VAL A 259 -19.73 -6.10 16.06
C VAL A 259 -19.86 -5.25 17.33
N GLU A 260 -20.44 -4.05 17.27
CA GLU A 260 -20.71 -3.20 18.45
C GLU A 260 -21.63 -3.86 19.47
N ARG A 261 -22.68 -4.55 19.00
CA ARG A 261 -23.57 -5.36 19.87
C ARG A 261 -22.94 -6.69 20.26
N HIS A 262 -21.66 -6.84 19.97
CA HIS A 262 -20.87 -8.04 20.08
C HIS A 262 -21.46 -9.23 19.28
N ARG A 263 -22.50 -9.16 18.47
CA ARG A 263 -23.15 -10.33 17.82
C ARG A 263 -22.32 -11.04 16.72
N GLN A 264 -21.05 -10.69 16.53
CA GLN A 264 -20.15 -11.29 15.56
C GLN A 264 -18.98 -12.00 16.25
N THR A 265 -18.60 -13.16 15.73
CA THR A 265 -17.41 -13.88 16.18
C THR A 265 -16.15 -13.27 15.58
N GLU A 266 -14.99 -13.48 16.21
CA GLU A 266 -13.69 -13.09 15.65
C GLU A 266 -13.50 -13.65 14.24
N THR A 267 -13.77 -14.94 14.03
CA THR A 267 -13.64 -15.58 12.72
C THR A 267 -14.52 -14.92 11.65
N ALA A 268 -15.74 -14.51 11.99
CA ALA A 268 -16.62 -13.81 11.06
C ALA A 268 -16.11 -12.40 10.73
N SER A 269 -15.61 -11.67 11.73
CA SER A 269 -14.99 -10.35 11.53
C SER A 269 -13.73 -10.44 10.66
N ILE A 270 -12.85 -11.40 10.93
CA ILE A 270 -11.67 -11.66 10.09
C ILE A 270 -12.09 -11.99 8.66
N ARG A 271 -13.12 -12.82 8.46
CA ARG A 271 -13.60 -13.16 7.12
C ARG A 271 -14.08 -11.92 6.36
N ASN A 272 -14.89 -11.08 6.98
CA ASN A 272 -15.40 -9.85 6.35
C ASN A 272 -14.26 -8.87 6.03
N ALA A 273 -13.32 -8.69 6.96
CA ALA A 273 -12.13 -7.88 6.76
C ALA A 273 -11.26 -8.41 5.61
N VAL A 274 -11.07 -9.74 5.52
CA VAL A 274 -10.32 -10.37 4.43
C VAL A 274 -10.99 -10.14 3.08
N VAL A 275 -12.32 -10.16 2.99
CA VAL A 275 -13.05 -9.84 1.75
C VAL A 275 -12.77 -8.41 1.30
N GLU A 276 -12.85 -7.42 2.21
CA GLU A 276 -12.48 -6.03 1.89
C GLU A 276 -11.00 -5.92 1.49
N LEU A 277 -10.10 -6.57 2.22
CA LEU A 277 -8.66 -6.55 1.94
C LEU A 277 -8.31 -7.19 0.59
N MET A 278 -9.02 -8.22 0.16
CA MET A 278 -8.83 -8.80 -1.17
C MET A 278 -9.17 -7.78 -2.27
N LEU A 279 -10.28 -7.05 -2.13
CA LEU A 279 -10.65 -5.99 -3.07
C LEU A 279 -9.63 -4.83 -3.03
N MET A 280 -9.21 -4.41 -1.85
CA MET A 280 -8.15 -3.40 -1.67
C MET A 280 -6.84 -3.84 -2.33
N ALA A 281 -6.43 -5.09 -2.15
CA ALA A 281 -5.22 -5.64 -2.74
C ALA A 281 -5.30 -5.63 -4.28
N VAL A 282 -6.43 -5.99 -4.88
CA VAL A 282 -6.61 -5.86 -6.33
C VAL A 282 -6.48 -4.40 -6.78
N VAL A 283 -7.11 -3.45 -6.07
CA VAL A 283 -7.02 -2.01 -6.40
C VAL A 283 -5.59 -1.48 -6.27
N LEU A 284 -4.85 -1.88 -5.23
CA LEU A 284 -3.44 -1.52 -5.04
C LEU A 284 -2.56 -2.12 -6.14
N GLY A 285 -2.81 -3.36 -6.55
CA GLY A 285 -2.09 -4.01 -7.66
C GLY A 285 -2.35 -3.31 -9.00
N LEU A 286 -3.61 -2.94 -9.26
CA LEU A 286 -3.97 -2.12 -10.43
C LEU A 286 -3.28 -0.75 -10.37
N ALA A 287 -3.21 -0.11 -9.21
CA ALA A 287 -2.51 1.17 -9.02
C ALA A 287 -1.00 1.05 -9.27
N ALA A 288 -0.36 -0.03 -8.80
CA ALA A 288 1.04 -0.30 -9.07
C ALA A 288 1.29 -0.52 -10.57
N GLY A 289 0.45 -1.30 -11.25
CA GLY A 289 0.54 -1.49 -12.69
C GLY A 289 0.29 -0.20 -13.47
N LEU A 290 -0.68 0.62 -13.07
CA LEU A 290 -0.96 1.92 -13.68
C LEU A 290 0.24 2.88 -13.56
N SER A 291 0.89 2.90 -12.39
CA SER A 291 2.10 3.72 -12.16
C SER A 291 3.31 3.27 -12.99
N ALA A 292 3.30 2.03 -13.49
CA ALA A 292 4.34 1.46 -14.32
C ALA A 292 3.93 1.36 -15.80
N THR A 293 2.82 2.00 -16.19
CA THR A 293 2.35 2.07 -17.59
C THR A 293 2.34 3.54 -18.01
N ALA A 294 2.90 3.85 -19.18
CA ALA A 294 2.87 5.22 -19.71
C ALA A 294 1.44 5.64 -20.13
N PRO A 295 1.03 6.92 -19.94
CA PRO A 295 -0.27 7.45 -20.34
C PRO A 295 -0.62 7.32 -21.83
#